data_AF-A0A7X2PPL7-F1
#
_entry.id   AF-A0A7X2PPL7-F1
#
_cell.length_a   1.000
_cell.length_b   1.000
_cell.length_c   1.000
_cell.angle_alpha   90.00
_cell.angle_beta   90.00
_cell.angle_gamma   90.00
#
_symmetry.space_group_name_H-M   'P 1'
#
loop_
_entity.id
_entity.type
_entity.pdbx_description
1 polymer ?
#
loop_
_entity_poly.entity_id
_entity_poly.type
_entity_poly.pdbx_seq_one_letter_code
_entity_poly.pdbx_strand_id
1 'polypeptide(L)' 'MCSKEQLHSLVDMLPEAEVLAASRYLQFLVNDVADEPLTEDGWRDVRIGMAEIASGEFTTLADLTRELKL' A
#
# COMPACT_ATOMS: atom_id res chain seq x y z
N MET A 1 29.11 -7.52 8.62
CA MET A 1 27.95 -7.22 9.48
C MET A 1 26.70 -7.43 8.64
N CYS A 2 25.76 -8.23 9.13
CA CYS A 2 24.49 -8.47 8.47
C CYS A 2 23.57 -7.25 8.66
N SER A 3 22.75 -6.91 7.67
CA SER A 3 21.81 -5.78 7.75
C SER A 3 20.89 -5.87 8.97
N LYS A 4 20.58 -7.09 9.43
CA LYS A 4 19.83 -7.34 10.67
C LYS A 4 20.56 -6.85 11.92
N GLU A 5 21.87 -7.11 12.02
CA GLU A 5 22.69 -6.70 13.17
C GLU A 5 22.83 -5.18 13.23
N GLN A 6 22.93 -4.53 12.06
CA GLN A 6 22.98 -3.07 11.95
C GLN A 6 21.66 -2.43 12.40
N LEU A 7 20.52 -3.03 12.03
CA LEU A 7 19.21 -2.54 12.46
C LEU A 7 19.04 -2.66 13.97
N HIS A 8 19.44 -3.78 14.58
CA HIS A 8 19.42 -3.93 16.04
C HIS A 8 20.25 -2.86 16.73
N SER A 9 21.48 -2.62 16.25
CA SER A 9 22.33 -1.56 16.81
C SER A 9 21.71 -0.17 16.68
N LEU A 10 21.00 0.13 15.59
CA LEU A 10 20.31 1.41 15.43
C LEU A 10 19.11 1.56 16.39
N VAL A 11 18.36 0.49 16.60
CA VAL A 11 17.25 0.48 17.55
C VAL A 11 17.74 0.66 18.99
N ASP A 12 18.86 0.04 19.35
CA ASP A 12 19.45 0.16 20.70
C ASP A 12 19.93 1.59 21.02
N MET A 13 20.18 2.41 20.01
CA MET A 13 20.58 3.81 20.16
C MET A 13 19.39 4.79 20.22
N LEU A 14 18.15 4.31 20.03
CA LEU A 14 16.98 5.16 20.08
C LEU A 14 16.63 5.54 21.53
N PRO A 15 16.24 6.80 21.79
CA PRO A 15 15.59 7.17 23.05
C PRO A 15 14.32 6.34 23.27
N GLU A 16 14.02 5.96 24.51
CA GLU A 16 12.87 5.12 24.85
C GLU A 16 11.53 5.71 24.36
N ALA A 17 11.41 7.04 24.36
CA ALA A 17 10.24 7.76 23.85
C ALA A 17 9.98 7.52 22.35
N GLU A 18 11.02 7.25 21.57
CA GLU A 18 10.96 7.08 20.11
C GLU A 18 10.72 5.62 19.70
N VAL A 19 10.85 4.65 20.61
CA VAL A 19 10.74 3.21 20.32
C VAL A 19 9.36 2.87 19.74
N LEU A 20 8.29 3.48 20.25
CA LEU A 20 6.93 3.25 19.75
C LEU A 20 6.73 3.80 18.33
N ALA A 21 7.28 4.99 18.04
CA ALA A 21 7.19 5.60 16.72
C ALA A 21 8.00 4.80 15.69
N ALA A 22 9.23 4.42 16.03
CA ALA A 22 10.09 3.59 15.20
C ALA A 22 9.46 2.21 14.93
N SER A 23 8.86 1.57 15.95
CA SER A 23 8.18 0.28 15.80
C SER A 23 6.99 0.37 14.83
N ARG A 24 6.16 1.42 14.94
CA ARG A 24 5.04 1.65 14.02
C ARG A 24 5.51 1.87 12.59
N TYR A 25 6.58 2.64 12.41
CA TYR A 25 7.13 2.90 11.08
C TYR A 25 7.74 1.64 10.45
N LEU A 26 8.48 0.85 11.22
CA LEU A 26 8.99 -0.44 10.76
C LEU A 26 7.86 -1.40 10.38
N GLN A 27 6.78 -1.44 11.16
CA GLN A 27 5.61 -2.25 10.85
C GLN A 27 4.90 -1.76 9.57
N PHE A 28 4.82 -0.45 9.36
CA PHE A 28 4.35 0.11 8.09
C PHE A 28 5.22 -0.36 6.92
N LEU A 29 6.55 -0.23 7.01
CA LEU A 29 7.44 -0.68 5.93
C LEU A 29 7.33 -2.18 5.65
N VAL A 30 7.18 -3.01 6.68
CA VAL A 30 6.98 -4.45 6.50
C VAL A 30 5.65 -4.73 5.79
N ASN A 31 4.58 -4.00 6.11
CA ASN A 31 3.28 -4.19 5.50
C ASN A 31 3.19 -3.59 4.09
N ASP A 32 3.81 -2.44 3.84
CA ASP A 32 3.84 -1.75 2.54
C ASP A 32 4.72 -2.51 1.52
N VAL A 33 5.71 -3.26 2.01
CA VAL A 33 6.54 -4.18 1.21
C VAL A 33 5.92 -5.59 1.15
N ALA A 34 4.87 -5.87 1.93
CA ALA A 34 4.17 -7.16 1.90
C ALA A 34 3.12 -7.26 0.78
N ASP A 35 2.77 -6.16 0.13
CA ASP A 35 1.99 -6.21 -1.10
C ASP A 35 2.88 -6.76 -2.21
N GLU A 36 2.51 -7.93 -2.76
CA GLU A 36 3.19 -8.50 -3.90
C GLU A 36 3.19 -7.48 -5.05
N PRO A 37 4.35 -7.23 -5.71
CA PRO A 37 4.37 -6.39 -6.89
C PRO A 37 3.33 -6.87 -7.90
N LEU A 38 2.59 -5.94 -8.49
CA LEU A 38 1.61 -6.28 -9.52
C LEU A 38 2.29 -7.13 -10.62
N THR A 39 1.66 -8.25 -10.94
CA THR A 39 2.04 -9.06 -12.10
C THR A 39 1.84 -8.26 -13.39
N GLU A 40 2.39 -8.74 -14.51
CA GLU A 40 2.13 -8.12 -15.82
C GLU A 40 0.63 -8.04 -16.15
N ASP A 41 -0.13 -9.04 -15.70
CA ASP A 41 -1.58 -9.08 -15.84
C ASP A 41 -2.24 -8.01 -14.97
N GLY A 42 -1.83 -7.85 -13.71
CA GLY A 42 -2.32 -6.77 -12.85
C GLY A 42 -2.04 -5.38 -13.45
N TRP A 43 -0.86 -5.17 -14.03
CA TRP A 43 -0.55 -3.94 -14.77
C TRP A 43 -1.34 -3.76 -16.06
N ARG A 44 -1.80 -4.84 -16.70
CA ARG A 44 -2.71 -4.77 -17.84
C ARG A 44 -4.08 -4.27 -17.41
N ASP A 45 -4.61 -4.82 -16.33
CA ASP A 45 -5.93 -4.45 -15.80
C ASP A 45 -5.97 -3.00 -15.33
N VAL A 46 -4.90 -2.52 -14.66
CA VAL A 46 -4.77 -1.10 -14.31
C VAL A 46 -4.84 -0.21 -15.55
N ARG A 47 -4.14 -0.57 -16.64
CA ARG A 47 -4.16 0.22 -17.88
C ARG A 47 -5.53 0.22 -18.55
N ILE A 48 -6.25 -0.90 -18.51
CA ILE A 48 -7.63 -1.00 -19.02
C ILE A 48 -8.54 -0.07 -18.21
N GLY A 49 -8.54 -0.19 -16.88
CA GLY A 49 -9.37 0.67 -16.02
C GLY A 49 -9.03 2.16 -16.17
N MET A 50 -7.77 2.52 -16.34
CA MET A 50 -7.38 3.91 -16.64
C MET A 50 -7.94 4.40 -17.99
N ALA A 51 -8.00 3.52 -19.00
CA ALA A 51 -8.57 3.85 -20.30
C ALA A 51 -10.10 4.01 -20.22
N GLU A 52 -10.79 3.14 -19.48
CA GLU A 52 -12.25 3.23 -19.23
C GLU A 52 -12.63 4.53 -18.49
N ILE A 53 -11.83 4.92 -17.49
CA ILE A 53 -12.02 6.21 -16.81
C ILE A 53 -11.83 7.37 -17.78
N ALA A 54 -10.79 7.32 -18.62
CA ALA A 54 -10.49 8.37 -19.58
C ALA A 54 -11.54 8.46 -20.71
N SER A 55 -12.14 7.35 -21.12
CA SER A 55 -13.23 7.30 -22.11
C SER A 55 -14.59 7.71 -21.54
N GLY A 56 -14.70 7.83 -20.21
CA GLY A 56 -15.98 8.09 -19.54
C GLY A 56 -16.84 6.83 -19.36
N GLU A 57 -16.29 5.65 -19.65
CA GLU A 57 -16.92 4.34 -19.47
C GLU A 57 -16.76 3.86 -18.02
N PHE A 58 -17.24 4.66 -17.07
CA PHE A 58 -17.26 4.32 -15.66
C PHE A 58 -18.63 4.59 -15.04
N THR A 59 -19.01 3.76 -14.07
CA THR A 59 -20.22 3.97 -13.28
C THR A 59 -19.83 4.58 -11.94
N THR A 60 -20.46 5.69 -11.55
CA THR A 60 -20.23 6.24 -10.21
C THR A 60 -20.95 5.44 -9.15
N LEU A 61 -20.48 5.52 -7.91
CA LEU A 61 -21.17 4.87 -6.78
C LEU A 61 -22.62 5.35 -6.65
N ALA A 62 -22.88 6.63 -6.93
CA ALA A 62 -24.25 7.18 -6.93
C ALA A 62 -25.13 6.57 -8.03
N ASP A 63 -24.58 6.31 -9.21
CA ASP A 63 -25.31 5.65 -10.30
C ASP A 63 -25.59 4.19 -9.97
N LEU A 64 -24.61 3.48 -9.41
CA LEU A 64 -24.77 2.09 -8.98
C LEU A 64 -25.82 1.95 -7.87
N THR A 65 -25.81 2.83 -6.86
CA THR A 65 -26.82 2.86 -5.79
C THR A 65 -28.22 3.08 -6.37
N ARG A 66 -28.36 3.98 -7.34
CA ARG A 66 -29.64 4.26 -8.03
C ARG A 66 -30.14 3.04 -8.82
N GLU A 67 -29.26 2.33 -9.52
CA GLU A 67 -29.60 1.13 -10.28
C GLU A 67 -29.99 -0.05 -9.39
N LEU A 68 -29.25 -0.26 -8.29
CA LEU A 68 -29.47 -1.36 -7.35
C LEU A 68 -30.62 -1.10 -6.36
N LYS A 69 -31.23 0.10 -6.37
CA LYS A 69 -32.27 0.52 -5.43
C LYS A 69 -31.83 0.39 -3.96
N LEU A 70 -30.54 0.59 -3.71
CA LEU A 70 -29.94 0.71 -2.39
C LEU A 70 -30.10 2.14 -1.86
#